data_AF-A0A7X8C7S5-F1
#
_entry.id   AF-A0A7X8C7S5-F1
#
_cell.length_a   1.000
_cell.length_b   1.000
_cell.length_c   1.000
_cell.angle_alpha   90.00
_cell.angle_beta   90.00
_cell.angle_gamma   90.00
#
_symmetry.space_group_name_H-M   'P 1'
#
loop_
_entity.id
_entity.type
_entity.pdbx_description
1 polymer ?
#
loop_
_entity_poly.entity_id
_entity_poly.type
_entity_poly.pdbx_seq_one_letter_code
_entity_poly.pdbx_strand_id
1 'polypeptide(L)'
;MKKLAVIGASYLQKPLLLKAKEMKIETHCFAWEEGAVCKNIADFFYPISITEKDSILDKCKEIGIDGITSIASDLASPTMCYVAEKMGLISNSYSVAVVAANKYKMRKCFEENQVNSPRFILANENYSLENFKFPLIVKPTDRSGSRGVLKINRPEEVEQAVKRAQKESFTGEVIIEEFITGAEVSVETISWKGEHYILAITDKVTSGELYFVELEHHQPSMLPSEIQLKIKNLTIKALKALNITYGASHSEFKITEKGDVFAIEVGARMGGDFIGSDLVQLSTGYDFLKGVIELSLGKFNEPVLDERKKSGIYFLTKETEKVKQYIEQSAFYPEIVRAEITDSKIRPAQSSADRNGYFIYQSDKRMTI
;
A
#
# COMPACT_ATOMS: atom_id res chain seq x y z
N MET A 1 -26.22 -15.69 -6.16
CA MET A 1 -25.35 -14.89 -5.27
C MET A 1 -24.15 -14.46 -6.11
N LYS A 2 -23.62 -13.24 -5.92
CA LYS A 2 -22.40 -12.83 -6.64
C LYS A 2 -21.19 -13.55 -6.04
N LYS A 3 -20.26 -13.99 -6.88
CA LYS A 3 -19.04 -14.70 -6.48
C LYS A 3 -17.80 -13.84 -6.69
N LEU A 4 -17.04 -13.60 -5.62
CA LEU A 4 -15.84 -12.76 -5.64
C LEU A 4 -14.61 -13.61 -5.32
N ALA A 5 -13.65 -13.65 -6.23
CA ALA A 5 -12.32 -14.16 -5.93
C ALA A 5 -11.51 -13.11 -5.15
N VAL A 6 -10.84 -13.54 -4.08
CA VAL A 6 -9.94 -12.70 -3.28
C VAL A 6 -8.54 -13.32 -3.28
N ILE A 7 -7.55 -12.59 -3.79
CA ILE A 7 -6.15 -13.05 -3.84
C ILE A 7 -5.43 -12.59 -2.58
N GLY A 8 -4.99 -13.53 -1.75
CA GLY A 8 -4.37 -13.29 -0.45
C GLY A 8 -5.32 -13.54 0.73
N ALA A 9 -4.77 -14.12 1.79
CA ALA A 9 -5.52 -14.54 2.98
C ALA A 9 -4.87 -14.10 4.30
N SER A 10 -3.99 -13.09 4.25
CA SER A 10 -3.33 -12.57 5.45
C SER A 10 -4.27 -11.66 6.26
N TYR A 11 -3.82 -11.17 7.42
CA TYR A 11 -4.58 -10.19 8.20
C TYR A 11 -4.91 -8.92 7.40
N LEU A 12 -4.12 -8.58 6.37
CA LEU A 12 -4.35 -7.42 5.51
C LEU A 12 -5.59 -7.57 4.62
N GLN A 13 -5.97 -8.79 4.22
CA GLN A 13 -7.17 -9.05 3.41
C GLN A 13 -8.41 -9.33 4.28
N LYS A 14 -8.25 -9.49 5.60
CA LYS A 14 -9.36 -9.75 6.52
C LYS A 14 -10.49 -8.71 6.42
N PRO A 15 -10.23 -7.38 6.41
CA PRO A 15 -11.30 -6.39 6.32
C PRO A 15 -12.12 -6.52 5.03
N LEU A 16 -11.47 -6.84 3.90
CA LEU A 16 -12.13 -7.04 2.61
C LEU A 16 -13.10 -8.22 2.65
N LEU A 17 -12.68 -9.36 3.20
CA LEU A 17 -13.55 -10.54 3.31
C LEU A 17 -14.72 -10.33 4.27
N LEU A 18 -14.48 -9.64 5.39
CA LEU A 18 -15.56 -9.27 6.32
C LEU A 18 -16.58 -8.33 5.65
N LYS A 19 -16.11 -7.34 4.87
CA LYS A 19 -16.99 -6.46 4.11
C LYS A 19 -17.78 -7.22 3.03
N ALA A 20 -17.15 -8.14 2.30
CA ALA A 20 -17.84 -8.98 1.32
C ALA A 20 -18.96 -9.83 1.97
N LYS A 21 -18.70 -10.38 3.17
CA LYS A 21 -19.71 -11.11 3.95
C LYS A 21 -20.87 -10.23 4.39
N GLU A 22 -20.60 -9.02 4.88
CA GLU A 22 -21.63 -8.00 5.19
C GLU A 22 -22.51 -7.70 3.96
N MET A 23 -21.87 -7.62 2.78
CA MET A 23 -22.53 -7.40 1.49
C MET A 23 -23.22 -8.65 0.92
N LYS A 24 -23.18 -9.80 1.62
CA LYS A 24 -23.77 -11.09 1.19
C LYS A 24 -23.22 -11.58 -0.16
N ILE A 25 -21.90 -11.47 -0.33
CA ILE A 25 -21.16 -11.95 -1.50
C ILE A 25 -20.46 -13.26 -1.13
N GLU A 26 -20.53 -14.26 -2.02
CA GLU A 26 -19.79 -15.52 -1.90
C GLU A 26 -18.31 -15.28 -2.19
N THR A 27 -17.42 -15.68 -1.28
CA THR A 27 -15.99 -15.39 -1.37
C THR A 27 -15.15 -16.65 -1.62
N HIS A 28 -14.25 -16.56 -2.60
CA HIS A 28 -13.30 -17.60 -2.98
C HIS A 28 -11.89 -17.08 -2.78
N CYS A 29 -11.22 -17.52 -1.71
CA CYS A 29 -9.93 -16.98 -1.29
C CYS A 29 -8.77 -17.89 -1.70
N PHE A 30 -7.71 -17.31 -2.26
CA PHE A 30 -6.52 -18.01 -2.76
C PHE A 30 -5.27 -17.53 -2.01
N ALA A 31 -4.57 -18.43 -1.33
CA ALA A 31 -3.27 -18.19 -0.73
C ALA A 31 -2.58 -19.51 -0.37
N TRP A 32 -1.31 -19.47 0.04
CA TRP A 32 -0.75 -20.58 0.82
C TRP A 32 -1.53 -20.80 2.11
N GLU A 33 -1.61 -22.05 2.53
CA GLU A 33 -2.30 -22.41 3.77
C GLU A 33 -1.56 -21.90 5.02
N GLU A 34 -0.23 -21.96 5.01
CA GLU A 34 0.57 -21.40 6.09
C GLU A 34 0.40 -19.87 6.14
N GLY A 35 -0.02 -19.36 7.30
CA GLY A 35 -0.26 -17.93 7.51
C GLY A 35 -1.59 -17.40 6.96
N ALA A 36 -2.48 -18.25 6.43
CA ALA A 36 -3.81 -17.85 5.95
C ALA A 36 -4.80 -17.57 7.10
N VAL A 37 -4.64 -16.42 7.76
CA VAL A 37 -5.54 -15.91 8.81
C VAL A 37 -7.01 -15.88 8.35
N CYS A 38 -7.25 -15.65 7.05
CA CYS A 38 -8.59 -15.55 6.49
C CYS A 38 -9.21 -16.87 6.03
N LYS A 39 -8.52 -18.01 6.18
CA LYS A 39 -9.01 -19.33 5.72
C LYS A 39 -10.41 -19.65 6.22
N ASN A 40 -10.71 -19.31 7.48
CA ASN A 40 -12.00 -19.59 8.12
C ASN A 40 -13.00 -18.42 8.02
N ILE A 41 -12.64 -17.35 7.31
CA ILE A 41 -13.49 -16.17 7.09
C ILE A 41 -14.12 -16.23 5.71
N ALA A 42 -13.38 -16.69 4.70
CA ALA A 42 -13.89 -16.91 3.36
C ALA A 42 -14.88 -18.09 3.32
N ASP A 43 -15.84 -18.05 2.40
CA ASP A 43 -16.79 -19.15 2.17
C ASP A 43 -16.08 -20.39 1.60
N PHE A 44 -15.11 -20.15 0.71
CA PHE A 44 -14.25 -21.18 0.14
C PHE A 44 -12.78 -20.73 0.15
N PHE A 45 -11.89 -21.64 0.54
CA PHE A 45 -10.45 -21.41 0.56
C PHE A 45 -9.72 -22.43 -0.32
N TYR A 46 -8.78 -21.94 -1.13
CA TYR A 46 -7.97 -22.74 -2.04
C TYR A 46 -6.49 -22.54 -1.70
N PRO A 47 -5.76 -23.60 -1.33
CA PRO A 47 -4.34 -23.53 -0.95
C PRO A 47 -3.43 -23.39 -2.18
N ILE A 48 -3.64 -22.35 -2.97
CA ILE A 48 -2.89 -22.03 -4.20
C ILE A 48 -2.12 -20.73 -3.95
N SER A 49 -0.82 -20.69 -4.27
CA SER A 49 -0.02 -19.49 -4.09
C SER A 49 -0.62 -18.31 -4.84
N ILE A 50 -0.57 -17.11 -4.25
CA ILE A 50 -1.02 -15.87 -4.90
C ILE A 50 -0.24 -15.53 -6.18
N THR A 51 0.88 -16.20 -6.45
CA THR A 51 1.70 -16.05 -7.66
C THR A 51 1.42 -17.12 -8.72
N GLU A 52 0.67 -18.17 -8.40
CA GLU A 52 0.29 -19.26 -9.32
C GLU A 52 -0.91 -18.88 -10.20
N LYS A 53 -0.74 -17.81 -10.97
CA LYS A 53 -1.80 -17.15 -11.76
C LYS A 53 -2.58 -18.08 -12.70
N ASP A 54 -1.94 -19.11 -13.26
CA ASP A 54 -2.58 -20.04 -14.20
C ASP A 54 -3.47 -21.04 -13.45
N SER A 55 -3.01 -21.59 -12.32
CA SER A 55 -3.82 -22.44 -11.43
C SER A 55 -5.01 -21.69 -10.84
N ILE A 56 -4.82 -20.42 -10.47
CA ILE A 56 -5.91 -19.55 -9.99
C ILE A 56 -6.90 -19.27 -11.13
N LEU A 57 -6.44 -19.00 -12.34
CA LEU A 57 -7.29 -18.78 -13.51
C LEU A 57 -8.18 -20.00 -13.78
N ASP A 58 -7.61 -21.20 -13.81
CA ASP A 58 -8.35 -22.42 -14.07
C ASP A 58 -9.41 -22.67 -12.99
N LYS A 59 -9.05 -22.48 -11.72
CA LYS A 59 -10.02 -22.59 -10.63
C LYS A 59 -11.12 -21.52 -10.71
N CYS A 60 -10.79 -20.28 -11.04
CA CYS A 60 -11.76 -19.20 -11.20
C CYS A 60 -12.74 -19.47 -12.35
N LYS A 61 -12.29 -20.08 -13.45
CA LYS A 61 -13.16 -20.52 -14.55
C LYS A 61 -14.13 -21.61 -14.10
N GLU A 62 -13.66 -22.60 -13.34
CA GLU A 62 -14.52 -23.66 -12.78
C GLU A 62 -15.61 -23.10 -11.87
N ILE A 63 -15.25 -22.11 -11.04
CA ILE A 63 -16.19 -21.46 -10.09
C ILE A 63 -17.22 -20.59 -10.82
N GLY A 64 -16.81 -19.94 -11.91
CA GLY A 64 -17.60 -18.92 -12.59
C GLY A 64 -17.73 -17.65 -11.76
N ILE A 65 -16.60 -17.04 -11.38
CA ILE A 65 -16.56 -15.81 -10.58
C ILE A 65 -17.15 -14.61 -11.34
N ASP A 66 -17.79 -13.68 -10.61
CA ASP A 66 -18.32 -12.43 -11.15
C ASP A 66 -17.32 -11.26 -11.05
N GLY A 67 -16.31 -11.40 -10.21
CA GLY A 67 -15.29 -10.39 -9.96
C GLY A 67 -14.10 -10.99 -9.21
N ILE A 68 -12.99 -10.28 -9.24
CA ILE A 68 -11.75 -10.65 -8.56
C ILE A 68 -11.08 -9.40 -8.00
N THR A 69 -10.58 -9.47 -6.77
CA THR A 69 -9.89 -8.33 -6.17
C THR A 69 -8.84 -8.76 -5.13
N SER A 70 -8.01 -7.80 -4.70
CA SER A 70 -7.08 -7.92 -3.59
C SER A 70 -6.80 -6.52 -3.03
N ILE A 71 -6.34 -6.46 -1.78
CA ILE A 71 -5.94 -5.22 -1.12
C ILE A 71 -4.58 -5.39 -0.46
N ALA A 72 -3.81 -4.30 -0.30
CA ALA A 72 -2.58 -4.26 0.49
C ALA A 72 -1.47 -5.28 0.09
N SER A 73 -1.51 -5.83 -1.12
CA SER A 73 -0.46 -6.72 -1.65
C SER A 73 -0.09 -6.36 -3.09
N ASP A 74 1.11 -5.81 -3.27
CA ASP A 74 1.68 -5.54 -4.60
C ASP A 74 1.93 -6.85 -5.36
N LEU A 75 2.30 -7.92 -4.65
CA LEU A 75 2.58 -9.23 -5.22
C LEU A 75 1.32 -9.91 -5.78
N ALA A 76 0.16 -9.67 -5.16
CA ALA A 76 -1.12 -10.22 -5.63
C ALA A 76 -1.69 -9.48 -6.84
N SER A 77 -1.36 -8.19 -7.01
CA SER A 77 -1.98 -7.32 -8.03
C SER A 77 -1.75 -7.81 -9.47
N PRO A 78 -0.54 -8.23 -9.88
CA PRO A 78 -0.32 -8.83 -11.20
C PRO A 78 -1.17 -10.09 -11.43
N THR A 79 -1.21 -11.03 -10.48
CA THR A 79 -2.01 -12.25 -10.61
C THR A 79 -3.50 -11.95 -10.73
N MET A 80 -4.01 -11.04 -9.91
CA MET A 80 -5.41 -10.59 -9.96
C MET A 80 -5.75 -10.02 -11.34
N CYS A 81 -4.92 -9.11 -11.86
CA CYS A 81 -5.14 -8.50 -13.18
C CYS A 81 -5.01 -9.52 -14.32
N TYR A 82 -4.08 -10.47 -14.22
CA TYR A 82 -3.94 -11.56 -15.20
C TYR A 82 -5.22 -12.39 -15.31
N VAL A 83 -5.75 -12.84 -14.17
CA VAL A 83 -6.96 -13.68 -14.14
C VAL A 83 -8.17 -12.89 -14.64
N ALA A 84 -8.34 -11.65 -14.18
CA ALA A 84 -9.42 -10.78 -14.62
C ALA A 84 -9.38 -10.54 -16.14
N GLU A 85 -8.22 -10.18 -16.69
CA GLU A 85 -8.03 -9.91 -18.12
C GLU A 85 -8.37 -11.15 -18.96
N LYS A 86 -7.91 -12.34 -18.55
CA LYS A 86 -8.20 -13.61 -19.24
C LYS A 86 -9.66 -14.04 -19.16
N MET A 87 -10.40 -13.56 -18.15
CA MET A 87 -11.81 -13.84 -17.95
C MET A 87 -12.73 -12.72 -18.48
N GLY A 88 -12.17 -11.61 -18.97
CA GLY A 88 -12.95 -10.44 -19.40
C GLY A 88 -13.62 -9.68 -18.26
N LEU A 89 -13.07 -9.76 -17.05
CA LEU A 89 -13.56 -9.06 -15.85
C LEU A 89 -12.92 -7.67 -15.73
N ILE A 90 -13.50 -6.82 -14.87
CA ILE A 90 -13.01 -5.46 -14.64
C ILE A 90 -11.71 -5.49 -13.82
N SER A 91 -10.62 -5.00 -14.41
CA SER A 91 -9.33 -4.75 -13.76
C SER A 91 -8.45 -3.83 -14.61
N ASN A 92 -7.28 -3.45 -14.08
CA ASN A 92 -6.18 -2.99 -14.92
C ASN A 92 -5.65 -4.17 -15.77
N SER A 93 -4.87 -3.88 -16.82
CA SER A 93 -4.18 -4.95 -17.55
C SER A 93 -3.07 -5.56 -16.70
N TYR A 94 -2.71 -6.81 -17.01
CA TYR A 94 -1.58 -7.49 -16.39
C TYR A 94 -0.28 -6.70 -16.52
N SER A 95 -0.03 -6.12 -17.71
CA SER A 95 1.17 -5.33 -17.98
C SER A 95 1.27 -4.09 -17.08
N VAL A 96 0.16 -3.38 -16.88
CA VAL A 96 0.09 -2.20 -16.00
C VAL A 96 0.40 -2.60 -14.55
N ALA A 97 -0.20 -3.69 -14.06
CA ALA A 97 0.04 -4.17 -12.70
C ALA A 97 1.51 -4.59 -12.48
N VAL A 98 2.15 -5.22 -13.48
CA VAL A 98 3.57 -5.59 -13.42
C VAL A 98 4.48 -4.36 -13.39
N VAL A 99 4.16 -3.30 -14.15
CA VAL A 99 4.94 -2.06 -14.11
C VAL A 99 4.79 -1.37 -12.76
N ALA A 100 3.58 -1.26 -12.23
CA ALA A 100 3.32 -0.63 -10.94
C ALA A 100 3.98 -1.39 -9.76
N ALA A 101 3.99 -2.73 -9.80
CA ALA A 101 4.59 -3.55 -8.75
C ALA A 101 6.13 -3.63 -8.80
N ASN A 102 6.78 -3.11 -9.86
CA ASN A 102 8.24 -3.12 -10.00
C ASN A 102 8.79 -1.70 -9.96
N LYS A 103 9.56 -1.39 -8.92
CA LYS A 103 10.10 -0.05 -8.63
C LYS A 103 10.96 0.51 -9.77
N TYR A 104 11.74 -0.33 -10.45
CA TYR A 104 12.55 0.12 -11.60
C TYR A 104 11.70 0.43 -12.83
N LYS A 105 10.75 -0.47 -13.19
CA LYS A 105 9.85 -0.25 -14.33
C LYS A 105 8.95 0.97 -14.11
N MET A 106 8.42 1.15 -12.90
CA MET A 106 7.65 2.33 -12.51
C MET A 106 8.48 3.61 -12.65
N ARG A 107 9.73 3.62 -12.17
CA ARG A 107 10.63 4.77 -12.30
C ARG A 107 10.93 5.12 -13.76
N LYS A 108 11.15 4.11 -14.62
CA LYS A 108 11.29 4.30 -16.06
C LYS A 108 10.06 4.92 -16.70
N CYS A 109 8.88 4.41 -16.37
CA CYS A 109 7.61 4.98 -16.80
C CYS A 109 7.47 6.45 -16.36
N PHE A 110 7.88 6.78 -15.12
CA PHE A 110 7.85 8.15 -14.61
C PHE A 110 8.82 9.07 -15.35
N GLU A 111 10.05 8.63 -15.62
CA GLU A 111 11.04 9.36 -16.42
C GLU A 111 10.50 9.68 -17.82
N GLU A 112 9.95 8.69 -18.52
CA GLU A 112 9.39 8.83 -19.88
C GLU A 112 8.18 9.78 -19.92
N ASN A 113 7.41 9.88 -18.83
CA ASN A 113 6.21 10.70 -18.73
C ASN A 113 6.41 11.98 -17.90
N GLN A 114 7.65 12.32 -17.56
CA GLN A 114 8.02 13.51 -16.79
C GLN A 114 7.30 13.59 -15.42
N VAL A 115 6.98 12.45 -14.80
CA VAL A 115 6.49 12.39 -13.42
C VAL A 115 7.69 12.64 -12.51
N ASN A 116 7.61 13.66 -11.66
CA ASN A 116 8.73 13.99 -10.79
C ASN A 116 8.98 12.87 -9.78
N SER A 117 10.13 12.22 -9.87
CA SER A 117 10.54 11.10 -9.01
C SER A 117 12.07 11.13 -8.81
N PRO A 118 12.60 10.46 -7.78
CA PRO A 118 14.05 10.42 -7.55
C PRO A 118 14.82 9.94 -8.79
N ARG A 119 16.01 10.50 -9.05
CA ARG A 119 16.90 9.91 -10.06
C ARG A 119 17.32 8.52 -9.60
N PHE A 120 17.48 7.61 -10.55
CA PHE A 120 17.64 6.20 -10.25
C PHE A 120 18.51 5.48 -11.28
N ILE A 121 19.05 4.33 -10.88
CA ILE A 121 19.80 3.40 -11.73
C ILE A 121 19.56 1.96 -11.28
N LEU A 122 19.62 1.02 -12.22
CA LEU A 122 19.61 -0.40 -11.91
C LEU A 122 21.02 -0.87 -11.54
N ALA A 123 21.19 -1.55 -10.40
CA ALA A 123 22.47 -2.09 -9.96
C ALA A 123 22.81 -3.41 -10.70
N ASN A 124 23.13 -3.30 -11.99
CA ASN A 124 23.59 -4.43 -12.82
C ASN A 124 25.12 -4.61 -12.71
N GLU A 125 25.79 -5.30 -13.65
CA GLU A 125 27.25 -5.47 -13.57
C GLU A 125 28.04 -4.19 -13.91
N ASN A 126 27.44 -3.22 -14.61
CA ASN A 126 28.13 -2.08 -15.23
C ASN A 126 27.53 -0.72 -14.83
N TYR A 127 26.85 -0.61 -13.69
CA TYR A 127 26.27 0.67 -13.27
C TYR A 127 27.36 1.65 -12.81
N SER A 128 27.10 2.95 -13.01
CA SER A 128 27.97 4.04 -12.54
C SER A 128 27.19 5.01 -11.67
N LEU A 129 27.80 5.40 -10.54
CA LEU A 129 27.24 6.37 -9.59
C LEU A 129 27.89 7.76 -9.71
N GLU A 130 28.69 8.02 -10.75
CA GLU A 130 29.42 9.30 -10.92
C GLU A 130 28.51 10.54 -10.87
N ASN A 131 27.28 10.42 -11.35
CA ASN A 131 26.32 11.53 -11.40
C ASN A 131 25.33 11.54 -10.22
N PHE A 132 25.59 10.75 -9.18
CA PHE A 132 24.76 10.66 -7.98
C PHE A 132 25.45 11.36 -6.80
N LYS A 133 24.63 11.96 -5.92
CA LYS A 133 25.10 12.55 -4.67
C LYS A 133 24.59 11.73 -3.51
N PHE A 134 25.48 11.39 -2.59
CA PHE A 134 25.09 10.73 -1.35
C PHE A 134 24.38 11.72 -0.41
N PRO A 135 23.45 11.23 0.43
CA PRO A 135 23.05 9.83 0.60
C PRO A 135 22.17 9.28 -0.53
N LEU A 136 22.20 7.96 -0.72
CA LEU A 136 21.38 7.21 -1.69
C LEU A 136 20.53 6.16 -0.99
N ILE A 137 19.50 5.68 -1.67
CA ILE A 137 18.67 4.55 -1.24
C ILE A 137 18.95 3.35 -2.14
N VAL A 138 19.23 2.21 -1.53
CA VAL A 138 19.36 0.91 -2.20
C VAL A 138 18.19 0.03 -1.78
N LYS A 139 17.44 -0.51 -2.74
CA LYS A 139 16.27 -1.35 -2.44
C LYS A 139 16.00 -2.41 -3.52
N PRO A 140 15.35 -3.54 -3.17
CA PRO A 140 14.87 -4.50 -4.17
C PRO A 140 13.86 -3.84 -5.11
N THR A 141 13.78 -4.31 -6.36
CA THR A 141 12.79 -3.80 -7.31
C THR A 141 11.37 -4.30 -7.05
N ASP A 142 11.20 -5.41 -6.33
CA ASP A 142 9.97 -6.22 -6.28
C ASP A 142 9.53 -6.62 -4.85
N ARG A 143 9.99 -5.89 -3.83
CA ARG A 143 9.60 -6.07 -2.43
C ARG A 143 8.86 -4.87 -1.85
N SER A 144 8.12 -5.12 -0.78
CA SER A 144 7.35 -4.13 0.00
C SER A 144 7.68 -4.24 1.50
N GLY A 145 7.22 -3.28 2.31
CA GLY A 145 7.36 -3.29 3.78
C GLY A 145 8.78 -2.97 4.27
N SER A 146 9.49 -2.08 3.58
CA SER A 146 10.87 -1.66 3.87
C SER A 146 11.92 -2.80 3.92
N ARG A 147 11.57 -3.99 3.43
CA ARG A 147 12.48 -5.15 3.40
C ARG A 147 13.60 -4.93 2.40
N GLY A 148 14.83 -4.94 2.90
CA GLY A 148 16.03 -4.75 2.09
C GLY A 148 16.28 -3.30 1.65
N VAL A 149 15.51 -2.34 2.16
CA VAL A 149 15.74 -0.91 1.91
C VAL A 149 16.85 -0.42 2.84
N LEU A 150 17.85 0.27 2.28
CA LEU A 150 18.94 0.88 3.04
C LEU A 150 19.27 2.27 2.52
N LYS A 151 19.47 3.22 3.44
CA LYS A 151 20.13 4.50 3.17
C LYS A 151 21.64 4.29 3.29
N ILE A 152 22.36 4.63 2.23
CA ILE A 152 23.83 4.65 2.21
C ILE A 152 24.31 6.10 2.15
N ASN A 153 25.33 6.42 2.95
CA ASN A 153 25.88 7.77 3.08
C ASN A 153 27.20 7.92 2.31
N ARG A 154 27.86 6.81 1.96
CA ARG A 154 29.17 6.83 1.28
C ARG A 154 29.32 5.72 0.25
N PRO A 155 30.20 5.88 -0.75
CA PRO A 155 30.42 4.88 -1.81
C PRO A 155 30.81 3.48 -1.31
N GLU A 156 31.54 3.39 -0.20
CA GLU A 156 32.03 2.10 0.32
C GLU A 156 30.89 1.20 0.84
N GLU A 157 29.72 1.77 1.10
CA GLU A 157 28.53 1.05 1.61
C GLU A 157 27.70 0.40 0.48
N VAL A 158 27.93 0.79 -0.78
CA VAL A 158 27.11 0.39 -1.94
C VAL A 158 27.09 -1.12 -2.11
N GLU A 159 28.26 -1.77 -2.13
CA GLU A 159 28.38 -3.20 -2.44
C GLU A 159 27.62 -4.06 -1.42
N GLN A 160 27.79 -3.76 -0.14
CA GLN A 160 27.10 -4.48 0.94
C GLN A 160 25.59 -4.24 0.89
N ALA A 161 25.16 -3.01 0.63
CA ALA A 161 23.75 -2.67 0.52
C ALA A 161 23.07 -3.38 -0.67
N VAL A 162 23.73 -3.42 -1.83
CA VAL A 162 23.26 -4.14 -3.02
C VAL A 162 23.14 -5.63 -2.71
N LYS A 163 24.17 -6.27 -2.16
CA LYS A 163 24.12 -7.70 -1.80
C LYS A 163 22.99 -8.02 -0.82
N ARG A 164 22.70 -7.13 0.14
CA ARG A 164 21.57 -7.30 1.06
C ARG A 164 20.22 -7.20 0.33
N ALA A 165 20.05 -6.17 -0.51
CA ALA A 165 18.82 -5.98 -1.27
C ALA A 165 18.59 -7.15 -2.27
N GLN A 166 19.63 -7.64 -2.93
CA GLN A 166 19.56 -8.79 -3.83
C GLN A 166 19.05 -10.05 -3.13
N LYS A 167 19.46 -10.30 -1.87
CA LYS A 167 19.00 -11.45 -1.09
C LYS A 167 17.52 -11.39 -0.72
N GLU A 168 16.98 -10.19 -0.56
CA GLU A 168 15.55 -10.02 -0.31
C GLU A 168 14.74 -10.06 -1.62
N SER A 169 15.26 -9.54 -2.73
CA SER A 169 14.58 -9.51 -4.04
C SER A 169 14.11 -10.88 -4.52
N PHE A 170 12.95 -10.98 -5.16
CA PHE A 170 12.51 -12.24 -5.77
C PHE A 170 13.26 -12.51 -7.09
N THR A 171 13.55 -11.46 -7.86
CA THR A 171 14.31 -11.57 -9.12
C THR A 171 15.82 -11.39 -8.95
N GLY A 172 16.27 -10.94 -7.77
CA GLY A 172 17.66 -10.53 -7.54
C GLY A 172 17.98 -9.13 -8.07
N GLU A 173 17.00 -8.41 -8.63
CA GLU A 173 17.20 -7.06 -9.15
C GLU A 173 17.11 -6.00 -8.04
N VAL A 174 17.97 -4.98 -8.15
CA VAL A 174 18.12 -3.90 -7.17
C VAL A 174 18.17 -2.55 -7.87
N ILE A 175 17.48 -1.58 -7.30
CA ILE A 175 17.51 -0.17 -7.74
C ILE A 175 18.27 0.67 -6.71
N ILE A 176 19.09 1.60 -7.20
CA ILE A 176 19.74 2.65 -6.43
C ILE A 176 19.12 3.98 -6.85
N GLU A 177 18.68 4.79 -5.89
CA GLU A 177 18.03 6.08 -6.16
C GLU A 177 18.51 7.19 -5.21
N GLU A 178 18.29 8.44 -5.62
CA GLU A 178 18.54 9.60 -4.76
C GLU A 178 17.68 9.55 -3.49
N PHE A 179 18.29 9.89 -2.34
CA PHE A 179 17.53 10.05 -1.11
C PHE A 179 16.82 11.40 -1.09
N ILE A 180 15.49 11.38 -1.04
CA ILE A 180 14.68 12.59 -0.90
C ILE A 180 14.33 12.79 0.57
N THR A 181 14.78 13.90 1.15
CA THR A 181 14.46 14.33 2.51
C THR A 181 13.11 15.03 2.57
N GLY A 182 12.52 15.02 3.77
CA GLY A 182 11.32 15.77 4.10
C GLY A 182 10.11 14.90 4.43
N ALA A 183 8.93 15.54 4.46
CA ALA A 183 7.70 14.91 4.89
C ALA A 183 7.28 13.79 3.94
N GLU A 184 6.59 12.78 4.46
CA GLU A 184 6.06 11.67 3.70
C GLU A 184 4.54 11.61 3.82
N VAL A 185 3.87 11.37 2.70
CA VAL A 185 2.43 11.19 2.64
C VAL A 185 2.07 10.02 1.75
N SER A 186 0.89 9.43 1.99
CA SER A 186 0.21 8.64 0.97
C SER A 186 -1.03 9.36 0.43
N VAL A 187 -1.45 8.96 -0.75
CA VAL A 187 -2.71 9.38 -1.36
C VAL A 187 -3.48 8.14 -1.74
N GLU A 188 -4.69 8.00 -1.18
CA GLU A 188 -5.62 6.95 -1.55
C GLU A 188 -6.51 7.45 -2.68
N THR A 189 -6.59 6.67 -3.76
CA THR A 189 -7.45 6.98 -4.90
C THR A 189 -8.26 5.77 -5.32
N ILE A 190 -9.46 5.98 -5.87
CA ILE A 190 -10.20 4.96 -6.62
C ILE A 190 -10.35 5.43 -8.07
N SER A 191 -10.12 4.53 -9.02
CA SER A 191 -10.13 4.85 -10.45
C SER A 191 -11.24 4.08 -11.17
N TRP A 192 -11.93 4.74 -12.09
CA TRP A 192 -12.94 4.11 -12.94
C TRP A 192 -12.83 4.62 -14.36
N LYS A 193 -12.54 3.72 -15.31
CA LYS A 193 -12.39 4.04 -16.73
C LYS A 193 -11.35 5.15 -17.00
N GLY A 194 -10.28 5.20 -16.21
CA GLY A 194 -9.21 6.20 -16.33
C GLY A 194 -9.50 7.54 -15.64
N GLU A 195 -10.69 7.72 -15.07
CA GLU A 195 -10.98 8.83 -14.17
C GLU A 195 -10.55 8.48 -12.74
N HIS A 196 -9.86 9.39 -12.07
CA HIS A 196 -9.22 9.14 -10.79
C HIS A 196 -9.81 10.04 -9.69
N TYR A 197 -10.35 9.43 -8.64
CA TYR A 197 -10.99 10.11 -7.52
C TYR A 197 -10.09 10.02 -6.30
N ILE A 198 -9.56 11.15 -5.85
CA ILE A 198 -8.72 11.24 -4.66
C ILE A 198 -9.61 11.21 -3.42
N LEU A 199 -9.39 10.22 -2.56
CA LEU A 199 -10.18 9.98 -1.36
C LEU A 199 -9.56 10.70 -0.16
N ALA A 200 -8.27 10.49 0.08
CA ALA A 200 -7.57 11.07 1.22
C ALA A 200 -6.09 11.29 0.91
N ILE A 201 -5.52 12.31 1.55
CA ILE A 201 -4.06 12.45 1.71
C ILE A 201 -3.78 12.13 3.18
N THR A 202 -2.85 11.20 3.41
CA THR A 202 -2.48 10.68 4.73
C THR A 202 -1.08 11.15 5.08
N ASP A 203 -0.92 11.82 6.22
CA ASP A 203 0.42 12.09 6.77
C ASP A 203 0.99 10.81 7.35
N LYS A 204 2.27 10.52 7.05
CA LYS A 204 3.01 9.39 7.62
C LYS A 204 4.07 9.88 8.60
N VAL A 205 4.13 9.27 9.78
CA VAL A 205 5.23 9.44 10.73
C VAL A 205 6.04 8.16 10.75
N THR A 206 7.34 8.25 10.54
CA THR A 206 8.24 7.10 10.50
C THR A 206 9.27 7.16 11.62
N SER A 207 9.90 6.02 11.91
CA SER A 207 11.05 5.90 12.83
C SER A 207 12.28 6.73 12.42
N GLY A 208 12.24 7.38 11.25
CA GLY A 208 13.33 8.17 10.73
C GLY A 208 14.39 7.32 10.04
N GLU A 209 15.63 7.80 10.05
CA GLU A 209 16.72 7.18 9.31
C GLU A 209 17.04 5.77 9.81
N LEU A 210 17.70 5.00 8.94
CA LEU A 210 18.06 3.58 9.03
C LEU A 210 16.99 2.60 8.50
N TYR A 211 15.74 2.66 8.97
CA TYR A 211 14.72 1.66 8.59
C TYR A 211 13.40 2.22 8.03
N PHE A 212 13.10 3.50 8.26
CA PHE A 212 11.89 4.18 7.73
C PHE A 212 10.57 3.44 8.03
N VAL A 213 10.48 2.70 9.14
CA VAL A 213 9.25 1.98 9.54
C VAL A 213 8.17 2.99 9.91
N GLU A 214 6.96 2.80 9.40
CA GLU A 214 5.82 3.66 9.72
C GLU A 214 5.29 3.39 11.14
N LEU A 215 5.26 4.46 11.94
CA LEU A 215 4.85 4.46 13.34
C LEU A 215 3.45 5.02 13.53
N GLU A 216 3.06 5.98 12.69
CA GLU A 216 1.76 6.66 12.78
C GLU A 216 1.26 7.05 11.40
N HIS A 217 -0.06 7.03 11.21
CA HIS A 217 -0.71 7.58 10.01
C HIS A 217 -1.89 8.46 10.41
N HIS A 218 -2.07 9.60 9.74
CA HIS A 218 -3.14 10.55 10.05
C HIS A 218 -3.86 11.10 8.83
N GLN A 219 -5.19 11.12 8.89
CA GLN A 219 -6.06 11.68 7.86
C GLN A 219 -7.03 12.74 8.42
N PRO A 220 -7.38 13.75 7.61
CA PRO A 220 -6.65 14.20 6.42
C PRO A 220 -5.30 14.83 6.79
N SER A 221 -4.43 14.97 5.79
CA SER A 221 -3.15 15.67 5.90
C SER A 221 -3.28 17.09 6.46
N MET A 222 -2.30 17.49 7.26
CA MET A 222 -2.15 18.84 7.80
C MET A 222 -1.22 19.73 6.96
N LEU A 223 -0.70 19.24 5.84
CA LEU A 223 0.14 20.03 4.95
C LEU A 223 -0.59 21.27 4.41
N PRO A 224 0.13 22.35 4.05
CA PRO A 224 -0.47 23.52 3.41
C PRO A 224 -1.25 23.15 2.14
N SER A 225 -2.35 23.87 1.87
CA SER A 225 -3.25 23.59 0.74
C SER A 225 -2.54 23.62 -0.62
N GLU A 226 -1.55 24.50 -0.78
CA GLU A 226 -0.71 24.57 -1.98
C GLU A 226 0.11 23.28 -2.21
N ILE A 227 0.64 22.69 -1.15
CA ILE A 227 1.40 21.44 -1.20
C ILE A 227 0.46 20.29 -1.48
N GLN A 228 -0.71 20.26 -0.82
CA GLN A 228 -1.75 19.28 -1.12
C GLN A 228 -2.19 19.33 -2.59
N LEU A 229 -2.30 20.52 -3.18
CA LEU A 229 -2.62 20.66 -4.61
C LEU A 229 -1.51 20.09 -5.51
N LYS A 230 -0.23 20.35 -5.21
CA LYS A 230 0.91 19.76 -5.93
C LYS A 230 0.89 18.22 -5.84
N ILE A 231 0.63 17.68 -4.64
CA ILE A 231 0.49 16.24 -4.40
C ILE A 231 -0.62 15.67 -5.28
N LYS A 232 -1.84 16.24 -5.19
CA LYS A 232 -3.00 15.78 -5.99
C LYS A 232 -2.69 15.77 -7.48
N ASN A 233 -2.13 16.86 -8.01
CA ASN A 233 -1.77 16.95 -9.42
C ASN A 233 -0.73 15.90 -9.83
N LEU A 234 0.29 15.68 -9.01
CA LEU A 234 1.30 14.65 -9.28
C LEU A 234 0.73 13.23 -9.17
N THR A 235 -0.20 12.97 -8.25
CA THR A 235 -0.93 11.70 -8.15
C THR A 235 -1.67 11.40 -9.44
N ILE A 236 -2.50 12.34 -9.93
CA ILE A 236 -3.25 12.15 -11.18
C ILE A 236 -2.30 11.94 -12.37
N LYS A 237 -1.19 12.70 -12.43
CA LYS A 237 -0.18 12.54 -13.48
C LYS A 237 0.47 11.14 -13.44
N ALA A 238 0.84 10.65 -12.26
CA ALA A 238 1.48 9.36 -12.09
C ALA A 238 0.54 8.19 -12.44
N LEU A 239 -0.73 8.26 -12.02
CA LEU A 239 -1.73 7.24 -12.35
C LEU A 239 -2.00 7.17 -13.87
N LYS A 240 -2.07 8.34 -14.53
CA LYS A 240 -2.20 8.41 -15.99
C LYS A 240 -0.97 7.87 -16.71
N ALA A 241 0.24 8.20 -16.25
CA ALA A 241 1.50 7.69 -16.81
C ALA A 241 1.57 6.17 -16.75
N LEU A 242 1.15 5.57 -15.63
CA LEU A 242 1.08 4.11 -15.46
C LEU A 242 -0.09 3.46 -16.22
N ASN A 243 -0.96 4.25 -16.85
CA ASN A 243 -2.19 3.78 -17.49
C ASN A 243 -3.11 2.99 -16.54
N ILE A 244 -3.22 3.46 -15.29
CA ILE A 244 -4.20 2.93 -14.35
C ILE A 244 -5.60 3.33 -14.83
N THR A 245 -6.51 2.37 -14.88
CA THR A 245 -7.86 2.57 -15.40
C THR A 245 -8.94 2.20 -14.39
N TYR A 246 -8.67 1.21 -13.54
CA TYR A 246 -9.64 0.66 -12.60
C TYR A 246 -9.02 0.40 -11.23
N GLY A 247 -9.86 0.45 -10.21
CA GLY A 247 -9.54 -0.04 -8.87
C GLY A 247 -8.89 1.00 -7.98
N ALA A 248 -8.54 0.55 -6.78
CA ALA A 248 -7.85 1.38 -5.81
C ALA A 248 -6.38 1.61 -6.19
N SER A 249 -5.81 2.72 -5.75
CA SER A 249 -4.36 2.93 -5.78
C SER A 249 -3.88 3.63 -4.51
N HIS A 250 -2.67 3.28 -4.11
CA HIS A 250 -1.94 3.82 -2.97
C HIS A 250 -0.66 4.46 -3.48
N SER A 251 -0.58 5.79 -3.38
CA SER A 251 0.54 6.55 -3.94
C SER A 251 1.32 7.26 -2.85
N GLU A 252 2.61 7.02 -2.74
CA GLU A 252 3.50 7.58 -1.73
C GLU A 252 4.36 8.70 -2.30
N PHE A 253 4.48 9.79 -1.56
CA PHE A 253 5.23 10.98 -1.96
C PHE A 253 6.14 11.47 -0.85
N LYS A 254 7.31 11.99 -1.24
CA LYS A 254 8.15 12.83 -0.38
C LYS A 254 8.00 14.29 -0.75
N ILE A 255 7.96 15.15 0.25
CA ILE A 255 7.88 16.60 0.11
C ILE A 255 9.11 17.22 0.77
N THR A 256 9.96 17.87 -0.03
CA THR A 256 11.15 18.55 0.48
C THR A 256 10.77 19.78 1.31
N GLU A 257 11.71 20.30 2.11
CA GLU A 257 11.51 21.56 2.86
C GLU A 257 11.16 22.75 1.95
N LYS A 258 11.55 22.71 0.67
CA LYS A 258 11.21 23.72 -0.35
C LYS A 258 9.82 23.53 -0.95
N GLY A 259 9.11 22.46 -0.59
CA GLY A 259 7.79 22.14 -1.10
C GLY A 259 7.78 21.48 -2.48
N ASP A 260 8.89 20.84 -2.89
CA ASP A 260 8.95 20.01 -4.09
C ASP A 260 8.41 18.61 -3.76
N VAL A 261 7.55 18.08 -4.64
CA VAL A 261 6.88 16.78 -4.42
C VAL A 261 7.45 15.73 -5.37
N PHE A 262 7.89 14.60 -4.81
CA PHE A 262 8.47 13.48 -5.55
C PHE A 262 7.62 12.21 -5.35
N ALA A 263 7.23 11.56 -6.45
CA ALA A 263 6.56 10.28 -6.43
C ALA A 263 7.55 9.17 -6.05
N ILE A 264 7.31 8.52 -4.92
CA ILE A 264 8.16 7.44 -4.40
C ILE A 264 7.61 6.08 -4.80
N GLU A 265 6.32 5.85 -4.66
CA GLU A 265 5.71 4.58 -5.04
C GLU A 265 4.25 4.78 -5.44
N VAL A 266 3.77 4.04 -6.42
CA VAL A 266 2.36 4.06 -6.84
C VAL A 266 1.90 2.63 -7.06
N GLY A 267 1.24 2.07 -6.05
CA GLY A 267 0.69 0.73 -6.09
C GLY A 267 -0.71 0.73 -6.71
N ALA A 268 -0.96 -0.17 -7.66
CA ALA A 268 -2.27 -0.42 -8.27
C ALA A 268 -3.18 -1.29 -7.35
N ARG A 269 -3.31 -0.87 -6.10
CA ARG A 269 -4.05 -1.54 -5.02
C ARG A 269 -4.42 -0.56 -3.92
N MET A 270 -5.37 -0.94 -3.07
CA MET A 270 -5.67 -0.22 -1.83
C MET A 270 -4.48 -0.27 -0.86
N GLY A 271 -4.24 0.83 -0.13
CA GLY A 271 -3.22 0.93 0.92
C GLY A 271 -3.40 -0.06 2.07
N GLY A 272 -2.27 -0.51 2.64
CA GLY A 272 -2.24 -1.32 3.87
C GLY A 272 -2.34 -0.45 5.12
N ASP A 273 -1.84 -0.97 6.25
CA ASP A 273 -1.72 -0.23 7.52
C ASP A 273 -3.02 0.41 8.03
N PHE A 274 -4.14 -0.21 7.68
CA PHE A 274 -5.47 0.29 7.99
C PHE A 274 -5.83 1.64 7.33
N ILE A 275 -4.95 2.18 6.48
CA ILE A 275 -5.15 3.45 5.78
C ILE A 275 -6.39 3.35 4.90
N GLY A 276 -6.43 2.36 4.00
CA GLY A 276 -7.56 2.15 3.10
C GLY A 276 -8.77 1.48 3.77
N SER A 277 -8.54 0.52 4.66
CA SER A 277 -9.62 -0.28 5.24
C SER A 277 -10.40 0.41 6.35
N ASP A 278 -9.79 1.36 7.07
CA ASP A 278 -10.39 2.01 8.23
C ASP A 278 -10.31 3.53 8.12
N LEU A 279 -9.10 4.08 7.94
CA LEU A 279 -8.90 5.53 8.07
C LEU A 279 -9.69 6.34 7.05
N VAL A 280 -9.75 5.89 5.78
CA VAL A 280 -10.51 6.58 4.72
C VAL A 280 -11.98 6.69 5.10
N GLN A 281 -12.60 5.61 5.54
CA GLN A 281 -14.02 5.65 5.94
C GLN A 281 -14.22 6.54 7.17
N LEU A 282 -13.35 6.41 8.18
CA LEU A 282 -13.44 7.21 9.41
C LEU A 282 -13.21 8.71 9.15
N SER A 283 -12.36 9.10 8.20
CA SER A 283 -12.08 10.51 7.94
C SER A 283 -13.04 11.16 6.93
N THR A 284 -13.53 10.38 5.96
CA THR A 284 -14.27 10.92 4.80
C THR A 284 -15.71 10.45 4.67
N GLY A 285 -16.12 9.41 5.42
CA GLY A 285 -17.42 8.76 5.30
C GLY A 285 -17.49 7.70 4.19
N TYR A 286 -16.52 7.69 3.26
CA TYR A 286 -16.52 6.76 2.13
C TYR A 286 -16.07 5.34 2.53
N ASP A 287 -16.97 4.37 2.41
CA ASP A 287 -16.66 2.94 2.58
C ASP A 287 -15.81 2.44 1.39
N PHE A 288 -14.50 2.62 1.51
CA PHE A 288 -13.56 2.31 0.43
C PHE A 288 -13.48 0.80 0.16
N LEU A 289 -13.64 -0.05 1.17
CA LEU A 289 -13.70 -1.52 0.99
C LEU A 289 -14.90 -1.91 0.11
N LYS A 290 -16.08 -1.35 0.41
CA LYS A 290 -17.28 -1.53 -0.41
C LYS A 290 -17.04 -1.04 -1.84
N GLY A 291 -16.45 0.16 -1.99
CA GLY A 291 -16.11 0.71 -3.31
C GLY A 291 -15.21 -0.21 -4.15
N VAL A 292 -14.17 -0.80 -3.54
CA VAL A 292 -13.29 -1.77 -4.21
C VAL A 292 -14.03 -3.04 -4.62
N ILE A 293 -14.91 -3.56 -3.76
CA ILE A 293 -15.71 -4.75 -4.06
C ILE A 293 -16.71 -4.47 -5.18
N GLU A 294 -17.49 -3.39 -5.10
CA GLU A 294 -18.46 -3.01 -6.12
C GLU A 294 -17.79 -2.82 -7.48
N LEU A 295 -16.63 -2.17 -7.50
CA LEU A 295 -15.85 -1.95 -8.72
C LEU A 295 -15.41 -3.25 -9.36
N SER A 296 -14.90 -4.21 -8.58
CA SER A 296 -14.49 -5.53 -9.08
C SER A 296 -15.66 -6.34 -9.67
N LEU A 297 -16.89 -6.00 -9.27
CA LEU A 297 -18.13 -6.58 -9.79
C LEU A 297 -18.77 -5.72 -10.90
N GLY A 298 -18.04 -4.74 -11.44
CA GLY A 298 -18.47 -3.88 -12.54
C GLY A 298 -19.46 -2.77 -12.17
N LYS A 299 -19.56 -2.41 -10.89
CA LYS A 299 -20.40 -1.32 -10.40
C LYS A 299 -19.53 -0.17 -9.88
N PHE A 300 -19.91 1.06 -10.19
CA PHE A 300 -19.20 2.22 -9.67
C PHE A 300 -20.16 3.35 -9.37
N ASN A 301 -19.98 3.94 -8.20
CA ASN A 301 -20.58 5.20 -7.81
C ASN A 301 -19.44 6.16 -7.49
N GLU A 302 -19.52 7.39 -7.99
CA GLU A 302 -18.53 8.40 -7.67
C GLU A 302 -18.47 8.61 -6.13
N PRO A 303 -17.25 8.66 -5.54
CA PRO A 303 -17.12 8.84 -4.10
C PRO A 303 -17.71 10.18 -3.63
N VAL A 304 -18.59 10.11 -2.64
CA VAL A 304 -19.06 11.28 -1.89
C VAL A 304 -18.30 11.33 -0.57
N LEU A 305 -17.57 12.42 -0.34
CA LEU A 305 -16.77 12.65 0.86
C LEU A 305 -17.47 13.69 1.73
N ASP A 306 -18.46 13.28 2.49
CA ASP A 306 -19.32 14.15 3.32
C ASP A 306 -18.76 14.37 4.73
N GLU A 307 -17.95 13.43 5.24
CA GLU A 307 -17.35 13.59 6.56
C GLU A 307 -16.04 14.37 6.58
N ARG A 308 -15.80 15.01 7.73
CA ARG A 308 -14.64 15.88 7.99
C ARG A 308 -13.95 15.57 9.32
N LYS A 309 -14.09 14.32 9.80
CA LYS A 309 -13.41 13.86 11.02
C LYS A 309 -11.92 13.68 10.78
N LYS A 310 -11.17 13.65 11.87
CA LYS A 310 -9.76 13.27 11.91
C LYS A 310 -9.70 11.80 12.29
N SER A 311 -9.01 10.99 11.52
CA SER A 311 -8.71 9.61 11.86
C SER A 311 -7.21 9.40 11.86
N GLY A 312 -6.76 8.39 12.58
CA GLY A 312 -5.37 8.00 12.54
C GLY A 312 -5.13 6.72 13.31
N ILE A 313 -3.91 6.23 13.17
CA ILE A 313 -3.44 5.02 13.82
C ILE A 313 -2.07 5.29 14.42
N TYR A 314 -1.86 4.73 15.61
CA TYR A 314 -0.55 4.63 16.25
C TYR A 314 -0.18 3.17 16.37
N PHE A 315 1.02 2.81 15.94
CA PHE A 315 1.58 1.48 16.11
C PHE A 315 2.41 1.41 17.39
N LEU A 316 2.35 0.29 18.10
CA LEU A 316 3.15 -0.01 19.29
C LEU A 316 4.48 -0.65 18.87
N THR A 317 5.58 0.02 19.17
CA THR A 317 6.96 -0.47 19.04
C THR A 317 7.80 0.02 20.23
N LYS A 318 9.09 -0.27 20.26
CA LYS A 318 9.99 0.27 21.29
C LYS A 318 10.07 1.80 21.25
N GLU A 319 10.04 2.37 20.05
CA GLU A 319 10.09 3.82 19.79
C GLU A 319 8.81 4.53 20.23
N THR A 320 7.69 3.81 20.28
CA THR A 320 6.36 4.33 20.63
C THR A 320 5.76 3.67 21.88
N GLU A 321 6.58 3.24 22.85
CA GLU A 321 6.11 2.51 24.05
C GLU A 321 4.93 3.18 24.79
N LYS A 322 4.86 4.51 24.76
CA LYS A 322 3.75 5.29 25.31
C LYS A 322 2.38 4.94 24.72
N VAL A 323 2.32 4.38 23.51
CA VAL A 323 1.08 3.90 22.85
C VAL A 323 0.43 2.79 23.68
N LYS A 324 1.22 1.99 24.41
CA LYS A 324 0.71 0.84 25.17
C LYS A 324 -0.38 1.23 26.17
N GLN A 325 -0.19 2.35 26.88
CA GLN A 325 -1.18 2.80 27.87
C GLN A 325 -2.53 3.12 27.23
N TYR A 326 -2.54 3.69 26.03
CA TYR A 326 -3.76 4.02 25.29
C TYR A 326 -4.47 2.76 24.79
N ILE A 327 -3.71 1.73 24.41
CA ILE A 327 -4.29 0.44 24.03
C ILE A 327 -4.96 -0.22 25.24
N GLU A 328 -4.23 -0.32 26.36
CA GLU A 328 -4.71 -0.98 27.59
C GLU A 328 -5.88 -0.22 28.26
N GLN A 329 -5.92 1.10 28.09
CA GLN A 329 -6.95 1.97 28.67
C GLN A 329 -7.96 2.45 27.62
N SER A 330 -8.03 1.83 26.44
CA SER A 330 -8.87 2.28 25.31
C SER A 330 -10.34 2.51 25.68
N ALA A 331 -10.89 1.76 26.63
CA ALA A 331 -12.25 1.96 27.15
C ALA A 331 -12.49 3.34 27.79
N PHE A 332 -11.45 4.06 28.20
CA PHE A 332 -11.53 5.41 28.77
C PHE A 332 -11.40 6.53 27.72
N TYR A 333 -11.06 6.19 26.47
CA TYR A 333 -10.88 7.13 25.37
C TYR A 333 -11.99 6.91 24.32
N PRO A 334 -13.10 7.67 24.37
CA PRO A 334 -14.22 7.47 23.44
C PRO A 334 -13.85 7.68 21.97
N GLU A 335 -12.77 8.41 21.69
CA GLU A 335 -12.21 8.58 20.34
C GLU A 335 -11.51 7.33 19.80
N ILE A 336 -11.10 6.39 20.64
CA ILE A 336 -10.42 5.16 20.20
C ILE A 336 -11.47 4.15 19.75
N VAL A 337 -11.52 3.90 18.44
CA VAL A 337 -12.51 3.02 17.81
C VAL A 337 -12.05 1.56 17.75
N ARG A 338 -10.73 1.33 17.80
CA ARG A 338 -10.14 -0.01 17.85
C ARG A 338 -8.77 0.05 18.50
N ALA A 339 -8.46 -0.92 19.35
CA ALA A 339 -7.12 -1.08 19.91
C ALA A 339 -6.80 -2.56 20.13
N GLU A 340 -5.56 -2.97 19.90
CA GLU A 340 -5.13 -4.36 19.98
C GLU A 340 -3.63 -4.45 20.27
N ILE A 341 -3.23 -5.33 21.20
CA ILE A 341 -1.84 -5.77 21.34
C ILE A 341 -1.70 -7.10 20.61
N THR A 342 -0.88 -7.14 19.57
CA THR A 342 -0.67 -8.33 18.73
C THR A 342 0.51 -9.19 19.19
N ASP A 343 1.50 -8.59 19.85
CA ASP A 343 2.60 -9.29 20.51
C ASP A 343 2.91 -8.60 21.86
N SER A 344 2.94 -9.39 22.93
CA SER A 344 3.31 -8.89 24.27
C SER A 344 4.77 -8.40 24.37
N LYS A 345 5.66 -8.87 23.49
CA LYS A 345 7.08 -8.53 23.50
C LYS A 345 7.36 -7.35 22.57
N ILE A 346 7.54 -6.17 23.18
CA ILE A 346 7.87 -4.94 22.46
C ILE A 346 9.30 -4.98 21.93
N ARG A 347 9.49 -4.62 20.65
CA ARG A 347 10.80 -4.64 19.96
C ARG A 347 11.08 -3.34 19.21
N PRO A 348 12.36 -3.01 18.94
CA PRO A 348 12.70 -1.92 18.04
C PRO A 348 12.16 -2.14 16.63
N ALA A 349 11.71 -1.06 15.99
CA ALA A 349 11.14 -1.08 14.66
C ALA A 349 12.24 -1.18 13.58
N GLN A 350 12.56 -2.39 13.11
CA GLN A 350 13.45 -2.60 11.96
C GLN A 350 12.69 -2.88 10.66
N SER A 351 11.46 -3.35 10.80
CA SER A 351 10.51 -3.59 9.72
C SER A 351 9.09 -3.39 10.23
N SER A 352 8.13 -3.25 9.31
CA SER A 352 6.71 -3.16 9.66
C SER A 352 6.18 -4.43 10.36
N ALA A 353 6.91 -5.55 10.34
CA ALA A 353 6.58 -6.78 11.07
C ALA A 353 6.94 -6.71 12.56
N ASP A 354 7.77 -5.75 12.99
CA ASP A 354 8.17 -5.57 14.39
C ASP A 354 7.15 -4.77 15.21
N ARG A 355 6.01 -4.40 14.62
CA ARG A 355 4.90 -3.70 15.28
C ARG A 355 4.10 -4.67 16.15
N ASN A 356 3.97 -4.34 17.43
CA ASN A 356 3.47 -5.25 18.48
C ASN A 356 2.03 -4.95 18.93
N GLY A 357 1.38 -3.99 18.28
CA GLY A 357 0.02 -3.58 18.58
C GLY A 357 -0.29 -2.27 17.89
N TYR A 358 -1.51 -1.79 18.06
CA TYR A 358 -1.95 -0.50 17.53
C TYR A 358 -3.21 -0.01 18.24
N PHE A 359 -3.50 1.29 18.11
CA PHE A 359 -4.86 1.80 18.26
C PHE A 359 -5.21 2.73 17.09
N ILE A 360 -6.49 2.75 16.73
CA ILE A 360 -7.09 3.60 15.71
C ILE A 360 -8.07 4.55 16.41
N TYR A 361 -8.03 5.83 16.03
CA TYR A 361 -8.94 6.84 16.57
C TYR A 361 -9.77 7.53 15.48
N GLN A 362 -10.90 8.10 15.88
CA GLN A 362 -11.70 9.05 15.12
C GLN A 362 -12.17 10.19 16.03
N SER A 363 -11.95 11.44 15.63
CA SER A 363 -12.19 12.62 16.47
C SER A 363 -12.38 13.89 15.63
N ASP A 364 -12.76 15.01 16.27
CA ASP A 364 -12.85 16.31 15.58
C ASP A 364 -11.48 17.00 15.37
N LYS A 365 -10.48 16.60 16.16
CA LYS A 365 -9.11 17.12 16.12
C LYS A 365 -8.12 15.97 16.10
N ARG A 366 -7.01 16.13 15.40
CA ARG A 366 -5.94 15.10 15.34
C ARG A 366 -5.50 14.80 16.78
N MET A 367 -5.58 13.53 17.17
CA MET A 367 -5.04 13.08 18.45
C MET A 367 -3.52 13.21 18.39
N THR A 368 -2.91 13.63 19.50
CA THR A 368 -1.47 13.72 19.67
C THR A 368 -1.14 13.15 21.04
N ILE A 369 -0.26 12.15 21.09
CA ILE A 369 0.09 11.43 22.33
C ILE A 369 1.54 11.63 22.73
#